data_AF-A0A232LVH7-F1
#
_entry.id   AF-A0A232LVH7-F1
#
_cell.length_a   1.000
_cell.length_b   1.000
_cell.length_c   1.000
_cell.angle_alpha   90.00
_cell.angle_beta   90.00
_cell.angle_gamma   90.00
#
_symmetry.space_group_name_H-M   'P 1'
#
loop_
_entity.id
_entity.type
_entity.pdbx_description
1 polymer ?
#
loop_
_entity_poly.entity_id
_entity_poly.type
_entity_poly.pdbx_seq_one_letter_code
_entity_poly.pdbx_strand_id
1 'polypeptide(L)'
;MADILTQLQTCLDQLATQFYATLCYLSTYHDHSAATPPPPNIPDAMPQLAKIPKNQPAAVPMPAGALQSQAQTQTQNSPTANAAPQQVEVPGGGGGPLAAAASSSSFSDPNVPPAPDSPRTFGNRQRELARDLIIKEQQIEFLISRLPGIGSSEAEQESRIRELEVELRAVKNERERKARELKRLGRRLEKVLGTVERGIYGERDDLG
;
A
#
# COMPACT_ATOMS: atom_id res chain seq x y z
N MET A 1 -8.41 0.34 -21.20
CA MET A 1 -8.14 -1.08 -20.98
C MET A 1 -6.65 -1.26 -21.15
N ALA A 2 -5.90 -1.48 -20.07
CA ALA A 2 -4.44 -1.62 -20.15
C ALA A 2 -4.08 -3.02 -20.69
N ASP A 3 -2.93 -3.12 -21.33
CA ASP A 3 -2.34 -4.41 -21.69
C ASP A 3 -1.88 -5.13 -20.41
N ILE A 4 -1.99 -6.46 -20.39
CA ILE A 4 -1.57 -7.32 -19.28
C ILE A 4 -0.06 -7.21 -19.06
N LEU A 5 0.72 -7.02 -20.14
CA LEU A 5 2.16 -6.74 -20.05
C LEU A 5 2.46 -5.40 -19.34
N THR A 6 1.74 -4.33 -19.70
CA THR A 6 1.87 -3.02 -19.04
C THR A 6 1.38 -3.08 -17.58
N GLN A 7 0.36 -3.87 -17.29
CA GLN A 7 -0.11 -4.10 -15.92
C GLN A 7 0.94 -4.85 -15.09
N LEU A 8 1.57 -5.89 -15.65
CA LEU A 8 2.65 -6.64 -14.98
C LEU A 8 3.84 -5.74 -14.66
N GLN A 9 4.30 -4.93 -15.62
CA GLN A 9 5.33 -3.90 -15.39
C GLN A 9 4.96 -2.97 -14.23
N THR A 10 3.73 -2.43 -14.25
CA THR A 10 3.21 -1.55 -13.18
C THR A 10 3.18 -2.24 -11.82
N CYS A 11 2.85 -3.54 -11.76
CA CYS A 11 2.87 -4.33 -10.53
C CYS A 11 4.30 -4.58 -10.01
N LEU A 12 5.27 -4.82 -10.90
CA LEU A 12 6.69 -5.01 -10.56
C LEU A 12 7.29 -3.70 -10.01
N ASP A 13 7.02 -2.56 -10.66
CA ASP A 13 7.48 -1.24 -10.22
C ASP A 13 6.90 -0.86 -8.84
N GLN A 14 5.63 -1.20 -8.58
CA GLN A 14 5.02 -1.07 -7.25
C GLN A 14 5.70 -1.96 -6.22
N LEU A 15 5.99 -3.23 -6.55
CA LEU A 15 6.62 -4.19 -5.65
C LEU A 15 8.06 -3.77 -5.30
N ALA A 16 8.85 -3.30 -6.27
CA ALA A 16 10.18 -2.75 -6.03
C ALA A 16 10.14 -1.50 -5.12
N THR A 17 9.17 -0.59 -5.36
CA THR A 17 8.94 0.58 -4.49
C THR A 17 8.58 0.13 -3.06
N GLN A 18 7.77 -0.91 -2.93
CA GLN A 18 7.38 -1.49 -1.64
C GLN A 18 8.54 -2.17 -0.91
N PHE A 19 9.40 -2.94 -1.60
CA PHE A 19 10.62 -3.47 -0.99
C PHE A 19 11.49 -2.36 -0.42
N TYR A 20 11.72 -1.28 -1.17
CA TYR A 20 12.48 -0.13 -0.64
C TYR A 20 11.80 0.49 0.59
N ALA A 21 10.49 0.78 0.52
CA ALA A 21 9.74 1.34 1.63
C ALA A 21 9.75 0.45 2.89
N THR A 22 9.61 -0.88 2.73
CA THR A 22 9.66 -1.82 3.87
C THR A 22 11.04 -1.88 4.51
N LEU A 23 12.12 -1.89 3.73
CA LEU A 23 13.49 -1.85 4.26
C LEU A 23 13.80 -0.53 4.98
N CYS A 24 13.36 0.61 4.44
CA CYS A 24 13.47 1.92 5.09
C CYS A 24 12.66 1.99 6.39
N TYR A 25 11.46 1.42 6.43
CA TYR A 25 10.65 1.32 7.64
C TYR A 25 11.34 0.46 8.71
N LEU A 26 11.78 -0.75 8.33
CA LEU A 26 12.50 -1.68 9.21
C LEU A 26 13.80 -1.08 9.76
N SER A 27 14.55 -0.32 8.96
CA SER A 27 15.80 0.34 9.38
C SER A 27 15.58 1.52 10.32
N THR A 28 14.55 2.34 10.05
CA THR A 28 14.28 3.56 10.81
C THR A 28 13.59 3.28 12.16
N TYR A 29 12.55 2.44 12.16
CA TYR A 29 11.60 2.35 13.29
C TYR A 29 11.87 1.19 14.27
N HIS A 30 12.93 0.40 14.09
CA HIS A 30 13.25 -0.68 15.03
C HIS A 30 13.74 -0.15 16.39
N ASP A 31 13.28 -0.79 17.46
CA ASP A 31 13.78 -0.61 18.81
C ASP A 31 15.09 -1.42 19.01
N HIS A 32 16.05 -0.87 19.75
CA HIS A 32 17.28 -1.58 20.08
C HIS A 32 17.01 -2.56 21.22
N SER A 33 17.04 -3.87 20.93
CA SER A 33 17.12 -4.87 21.99
C SER A 33 18.42 -4.66 22.78
N ALA A 34 18.34 -4.73 24.11
CA ALA A 34 19.53 -4.97 24.91
C ALA A 34 20.18 -6.29 24.48
N ALA A 35 21.51 -6.35 24.57
CA ALA A 35 22.24 -7.61 24.46
C ALA A 35 21.77 -8.57 25.57
N THR A 36 22.00 -9.88 25.36
CA THR A 36 21.54 -10.97 26.23
C THR A 36 21.72 -10.66 27.73
N PRO A 37 20.70 -10.90 28.58
CA PRO A 37 20.85 -10.71 30.02
C PRO A 37 22.01 -11.57 30.54
N PRO A 38 22.86 -11.04 31.46
CA PRO A 38 23.95 -11.82 32.04
C PRO A 38 23.39 -13.06 32.77
N PRO A 39 24.11 -14.20 32.77
CA PRO A 39 23.65 -15.41 33.42
C PRO A 39 23.47 -15.19 34.94
N PRO A 40 22.43 -15.77 35.56
CA PRO A 40 21.92 -15.37 36.89
C PRO A 40 22.82 -15.77 38.08
N ASN A 41 24.09 -16.09 37.86
CA ASN A 41 25.02 -16.65 38.85
C ASN A 41 26.38 -15.94 38.87
N ILE A 42 26.43 -14.66 38.47
CA ILE A 42 27.61 -13.80 38.58
C ILE A 42 27.20 -12.55 39.37
N PRO A 43 27.64 -12.38 40.64
CA PRO A 43 27.21 -11.26 41.48
C PRO A 43 27.82 -9.90 41.08
N ASP A 44 28.84 -9.91 40.22
CA ASP A 44 29.58 -8.73 39.72
C ASP A 44 29.24 -8.43 38.25
N ALA A 45 28.04 -8.80 37.81
CA ALA A 45 27.57 -8.54 36.45
C ALA A 45 27.19 -7.05 36.29
N MET A 46 27.66 -6.42 35.21
CA MET A 46 27.24 -5.05 34.86
C MET A 46 25.70 -4.95 34.78
N PRO A 47 25.11 -3.84 35.26
CA PRO A 47 23.67 -3.61 35.12
C PRO A 47 23.27 -3.60 33.64
N GLN A 48 22.05 -4.06 33.34
CA GLN A 48 21.55 -4.11 31.97
C GLN A 48 21.67 -2.72 31.32
N LEU A 49 22.38 -2.65 30.20
CA LEU A 49 22.54 -1.41 29.46
C LEU A 49 21.16 -0.98 28.97
N ALA A 50 20.63 0.11 29.54
CA ALA A 50 19.31 0.61 29.22
C ALA A 50 19.18 0.86 27.70
N LYS A 51 18.01 0.56 27.13
CA LYS A 51 17.76 0.69 25.69
C LYS A 51 18.19 2.07 25.20
N ILE A 52 19.25 2.12 24.40
CA ILE A 52 19.82 3.36 23.90
C ILE A 52 18.79 3.99 22.96
N PRO A 53 18.18 5.14 23.31
CA PRO A 53 17.19 5.78 22.46
C PRO A 53 17.88 6.20 21.17
N LYS A 54 17.38 5.77 20.02
CA LYS A 54 18.03 5.95 18.70
C LYS A 54 18.14 7.42 18.25
N ASN A 55 17.62 8.36 19.05
CA ASN A 55 17.67 9.79 18.81
C ASN A 55 17.62 10.58 20.14
N GLN A 56 18.61 10.40 21.03
CA GLN A 56 18.99 11.51 21.89
C GLN A 56 19.79 12.49 21.02
N PRO A 57 19.38 13.77 20.87
CA PRO A 57 20.26 14.77 20.30
C PRO A 57 21.49 14.86 21.20
N ALA A 58 22.69 14.85 20.60
CA ALA A 58 23.93 14.94 21.34
C ALA A 58 23.86 16.14 22.29
N ALA A 59 24.07 15.90 23.59
CA ALA A 59 23.79 16.88 24.63
C ALA A 59 24.45 18.22 24.31
N VAL A 60 23.65 19.29 24.33
CA VAL A 60 24.16 20.66 24.07
C VAL A 60 25.41 20.89 24.92
N PRO A 61 26.53 21.40 24.37
CA PRO A 61 27.80 21.43 25.11
C PRO A 61 27.70 22.25 26.40
N MET A 62 27.47 21.55 27.51
CA MET A 62 27.44 22.18 28.83
C MET A 62 28.86 22.64 29.17
N PRO A 63 29.07 23.91 29.57
CA PRO A 63 30.39 24.39 29.95
C PRO A 63 30.92 23.59 31.14
N ALA A 64 32.23 23.30 31.12
CA ALA A 64 32.88 22.34 32.02
C ALA A 64 33.06 22.86 33.46
N GLY A 65 31.96 23.09 34.18
CA GLY A 65 31.93 23.62 35.54
C GLY A 65 31.16 22.78 36.58
N ALA A 66 30.45 21.72 36.18
CA ALA A 66 29.50 20.99 37.03
C ALA A 66 29.99 19.61 37.54
N LEU A 67 31.31 19.35 37.53
CA LEU A 67 31.88 18.02 37.82
C LEU A 67 32.44 17.83 39.25
N GLN A 68 32.20 18.75 40.18
CA GLN A 68 32.73 18.65 41.56
C GLN A 68 31.69 18.96 42.65
N SER A 69 30.91 17.94 43.00
CA SER A 69 30.36 17.73 44.36
C SER A 69 29.96 16.26 44.55
N GLN A 70 30.20 15.72 45.75
CA GLN A 70 29.57 14.49 46.27
C GLN A 70 29.84 13.17 45.51
N ALA A 71 31.07 12.67 45.66
CA ALA A 71 31.30 11.25 45.89
C ALA A 71 31.60 11.04 47.39
N GLN A 72 31.30 9.84 47.93
CA GLN A 72 31.33 9.49 49.38
C GLN A 72 30.21 10.19 50.19
N THR A 73 29.55 9.56 51.16
CA THR A 73 29.92 8.41 52.02
C THR A 73 28.90 7.23 52.00
N GLN A 74 29.11 6.21 52.84
CA GLN A 74 28.38 4.93 52.87
C GLN A 74 27.50 4.75 54.14
N THR A 75 26.69 3.67 54.11
CA THR A 75 26.22 2.81 55.24
C THR A 75 25.05 3.19 56.18
N GLN A 76 24.15 2.20 56.30
CA GLN A 76 23.42 1.68 57.49
C GLN A 76 22.11 2.30 58.03
N ASN A 77 21.11 1.39 58.09
CA ASN A 77 20.07 1.10 59.10
C ASN A 77 19.20 2.20 59.77
N SER A 78 17.89 1.94 59.71
CA SER A 78 16.80 2.41 60.60
C SER A 78 17.01 1.99 62.09
N PRO A 79 16.28 2.52 63.11
CA PRO A 79 14.81 2.72 63.08
C PRO A 79 14.15 3.87 63.91
N THR A 80 12.82 4.01 63.71
CA THR A 80 11.75 4.46 64.66
C THR A 80 11.53 5.93 65.07
N ALA A 81 10.21 6.23 65.17
CA ALA A 81 9.50 7.11 66.11
C ALA A 81 9.34 8.63 65.84
N ASN A 82 8.06 9.06 65.88
CA ASN A 82 7.43 10.35 66.29
C ASN A 82 8.30 11.63 66.26
N ALA A 83 7.88 12.74 65.64
CA ALA A 83 6.61 13.43 65.92
C ALA A 83 6.26 14.54 64.89
N ALA A 84 5.00 14.97 64.87
CA ALA A 84 4.56 16.28 64.33
C ALA A 84 4.39 17.28 65.49
N PRO A 85 4.35 18.61 65.27
CA PRO A 85 3.06 19.24 64.90
C PRO A 85 3.09 20.57 64.07
N GLN A 86 1.98 20.84 63.34
CA GLN A 86 1.32 22.17 63.11
C GLN A 86 2.12 23.27 62.33
N GLN A 87 1.57 24.32 61.67
CA GLN A 87 0.24 24.84 61.20
C GLN A 87 0.54 26.04 60.21
N VAL A 88 -0.32 26.75 59.43
CA VAL A 88 -1.73 26.79 58.90
C VAL A 88 -1.70 27.87 57.74
N GLU A 89 -2.62 28.22 56.82
CA GLU A 89 -4.04 27.96 56.42
C GLU A 89 -4.10 28.11 54.84
N VAL A 90 -4.88 27.41 54.00
CA VAL A 90 -6.31 27.56 53.54
C VAL A 90 -6.81 29.02 53.30
N PRO A 91 -7.79 29.35 52.39
CA PRO A 91 -8.56 28.50 51.43
C PRO A 91 -8.77 29.07 49.98
N GLY A 92 -9.42 28.29 49.07
CA GLY A 92 -10.13 28.91 47.91
C GLY A 92 -10.44 28.12 46.61
N GLY A 93 -11.50 27.29 46.60
CA GLY A 93 -12.53 27.26 45.53
C GLY A 93 -12.27 26.84 44.05
N GLY A 94 -12.61 25.59 43.72
CA GLY A 94 -13.62 25.28 42.66
C GLY A 94 -13.22 25.11 41.17
N GLY A 95 -13.90 24.17 40.50
CA GLY A 95 -14.09 24.16 39.03
C GLY A 95 -13.13 23.31 38.20
N GLY A 96 -13.48 22.04 37.92
CA GLY A 96 -12.71 21.16 37.03
C GLY A 96 -13.51 20.68 35.81
N PRO A 97 -13.21 21.15 34.58
CA PRO A 97 -13.77 20.62 33.35
C PRO A 97 -12.86 19.55 32.70
N LEU A 98 -13.50 18.46 32.26
CA LEU A 98 -13.07 17.48 31.25
C LEU A 98 -11.76 17.78 30.48
N ALA A 99 -10.66 17.11 30.87
CA ALA A 99 -9.44 17.07 30.06
C ALA A 99 -9.65 16.12 28.86
N ALA A 100 -9.80 16.69 27.67
CA ALA A 100 -9.98 15.92 26.45
C ALA A 100 -8.72 15.09 26.10
N ALA A 101 -8.92 13.91 25.53
CA ALA A 101 -7.85 13.04 25.06
C ALA A 101 -7.18 13.63 23.80
N ALA A 102 -6.21 14.52 24.00
CA ALA A 102 -5.42 15.11 22.93
C ALA A 102 -4.50 14.06 22.28
N SER A 103 -4.92 13.52 21.14
CA SER A 103 -4.08 12.69 20.27
C SER A 103 -2.93 13.54 19.72
N SER A 104 -1.76 13.45 20.36
CA SER A 104 -0.60 14.29 20.07
C SER A 104 0.07 13.91 18.73
N SER A 105 -0.48 14.40 17.62
CA SER A 105 0.19 14.44 16.33
C SER A 105 1.34 15.45 16.39
N SER A 106 2.49 15.01 16.90
CA SER A 106 3.70 15.83 17.00
C SER A 106 4.22 16.17 15.60
N PHE A 107 4.08 17.44 15.21
CA PHE A 107 4.77 17.99 14.04
C PHE A 107 6.27 18.07 14.35
N SER A 108 6.99 16.99 14.05
CA SER A 108 8.44 16.92 14.14
C SER A 108 9.11 17.62 12.95
N ASP A 109 10.28 18.22 13.19
CA ASP A 109 11.16 18.76 12.15
C ASP A 109 11.45 17.68 11.08
N PRO A 110 11.28 17.96 9.78
CA PRO A 110 11.48 16.98 8.70
C PRO A 110 12.93 16.50 8.55
N ASN A 111 13.91 17.15 9.19
CA ASN A 111 15.32 16.76 9.19
C ASN A 111 15.71 15.85 10.38
N VAL A 112 14.77 15.54 11.28
CA VAL A 112 15.02 14.71 12.47
C VAL A 112 14.45 13.31 12.26
N PRO A 113 15.23 12.22 12.46
CA PRO A 113 14.72 10.86 12.27
C PRO A 113 13.60 10.55 13.29
N PRO A 114 12.48 9.96 12.86
CA PRO A 114 11.33 9.72 13.71
C PRO A 114 11.64 8.73 14.83
N ALA A 115 10.89 8.85 15.93
CA ALA A 115 11.04 7.96 17.08
C ALA A 115 10.73 6.49 16.70
N PRO A 116 11.43 5.50 17.29
CA PRO A 116 11.16 4.09 17.04
C PRO A 116 9.75 3.70 17.49
N ASP A 117 9.13 2.78 16.76
CA ASP A 117 7.79 2.29 17.08
C ASP A 117 7.81 1.41 18.35
N SER A 118 6.68 1.33 19.04
CA SER A 118 6.52 0.31 20.10
C SER A 118 6.72 -1.09 19.50
N PRO A 119 7.32 -2.06 20.22
CA PRO A 119 7.62 -3.38 19.66
C PRO A 119 6.35 -4.13 19.20
N ARG A 120 5.19 -3.86 19.82
CA ARG A 120 3.89 -4.38 19.38
C ARG A 120 3.42 -3.73 18.07
N THR A 121 3.59 -2.41 17.92
CA THR A 121 3.28 -1.68 16.68
C THR A 121 4.18 -2.14 15.54
N PHE A 122 5.49 -2.21 15.79
CA PHE A 122 6.49 -2.64 14.83
C PHE A 122 6.25 -4.07 14.34
N GLY A 123 6.05 -5.04 15.24
CA GLY A 123 5.75 -6.44 14.88
C GLY A 123 4.41 -6.61 14.15
N ASN A 124 3.42 -5.76 14.42
CA ASN A 124 2.17 -5.73 13.66
C ASN A 124 2.40 -5.20 12.24
N ARG A 125 3.04 -4.02 12.08
CA ARG A 125 3.33 -3.42 10.77
C ARG A 125 4.25 -4.31 9.93
N GLN A 126 5.27 -4.93 10.53
CA GLN A 126 6.12 -5.92 9.83
C GLN A 126 5.30 -7.06 9.23
N ARG A 127 4.31 -7.58 9.97
CA ARG A 127 3.42 -8.66 9.48
C ARG A 127 2.38 -8.17 8.46
N GLU A 128 1.97 -6.91 8.53
CA GLU A 128 1.09 -6.28 7.54
C GLU A 128 1.82 -6.09 6.21
N LEU A 129 2.99 -5.46 6.24
CA LEU A 129 3.88 -5.25 5.09
C LEU A 129 4.29 -6.56 4.42
N ALA A 130 4.60 -7.60 5.20
CA ALA A 130 4.93 -8.92 4.67
C ALA A 130 3.71 -9.61 4.00
N ARG A 131 2.49 -9.41 4.50
CA ARG A 131 1.28 -9.94 3.84
C ARG A 131 1.02 -9.24 2.51
N ASP A 132 1.14 -7.92 2.46
CA ASP A 132 0.86 -7.17 1.23
C ASP A 132 1.89 -7.51 0.13
N LEU A 133 3.17 -7.68 0.48
CA LEU A 133 4.18 -8.23 -0.45
C LEU A 133 3.80 -9.63 -0.98
N ILE A 134 3.33 -10.54 -0.14
CA ILE A 134 2.88 -11.88 -0.58
C ILE A 134 1.64 -11.79 -1.49
N ILE A 135 0.71 -10.88 -1.19
CA ILE A 135 -0.48 -10.65 -2.02
C ILE A 135 -0.10 -10.01 -3.37
N LYS A 136 0.92 -9.14 -3.40
CA LYS A 136 1.47 -8.58 -4.64
C LYS A 136 2.15 -9.65 -5.51
N GLU A 137 2.91 -10.56 -4.90
CA GLU A 137 3.53 -11.67 -5.63
C GLU A 137 2.46 -12.58 -6.25
N GLN A 138 1.41 -12.95 -5.48
CA GLN A 138 0.28 -13.71 -6.00
C GLN A 138 -0.48 -12.98 -7.13
N GLN A 139 -0.56 -11.65 -7.09
CA GLN A 139 -1.12 -10.85 -8.20
C GLN A 139 -0.22 -10.92 -9.44
N ILE A 140 1.10 -10.95 -9.29
CA ILE A 140 2.06 -11.10 -10.39
C ILE A 140 2.00 -12.53 -10.97
N GLU A 141 2.02 -13.58 -10.14
CA GLU A 141 1.84 -14.97 -10.59
C GLU A 141 0.53 -15.15 -11.38
N PHE A 142 -0.56 -14.56 -10.92
CA PHE A 142 -1.86 -14.59 -11.59
C PHE A 142 -1.87 -13.81 -12.91
N LEU A 143 -1.16 -12.67 -12.99
CA LEU A 143 -0.99 -11.91 -14.23
C LEU A 143 -0.14 -12.67 -15.25
N ILE A 144 0.98 -13.26 -14.81
CA ILE A 144 1.83 -14.15 -15.63
C ILE A 144 0.98 -15.31 -16.18
N SER A 145 0.20 -15.97 -15.32
CA SER A 145 -0.71 -17.07 -15.68
C SER A 145 -1.86 -16.67 -16.62
N ARG A 146 -2.06 -15.36 -16.84
CA ARG A 146 -3.06 -14.79 -17.76
C ARG A 146 -2.48 -14.16 -19.03
N LEU A 147 -1.16 -14.14 -19.19
CA LEU A 147 -0.53 -13.60 -20.40
C LEU A 147 -0.93 -14.44 -21.63
N PRO A 148 -1.46 -13.81 -22.70
CA PRO A 148 -1.85 -14.53 -23.90
C PRO A 148 -0.61 -15.05 -24.64
N GLY A 149 -0.62 -16.32 -25.03
CA GLY A 149 0.50 -16.94 -25.76
C GLY A 149 1.60 -17.56 -24.88
N ILE A 150 1.45 -17.57 -23.56
CA ILE A 150 2.35 -18.37 -22.71
C ILE A 150 2.25 -19.86 -23.04
N GLY A 151 3.39 -20.53 -23.15
CA GLY A 151 3.47 -21.96 -23.43
C GLY A 151 3.24 -22.39 -24.88
N SER A 152 2.80 -21.50 -25.78
CA SER A 152 2.82 -21.76 -27.23
C SER A 152 4.15 -21.33 -27.85
N SER A 153 4.66 -22.11 -28.80
CA SER A 153 5.84 -21.71 -29.58
C SER A 153 5.51 -20.64 -30.63
N GLU A 154 6.52 -19.88 -31.04
CA GLU A 154 6.41 -18.87 -32.11
C GLU A 154 5.89 -19.49 -33.41
N ALA A 155 6.31 -20.71 -33.76
CA ALA A 155 5.87 -21.41 -34.96
C ALA A 155 4.38 -21.83 -34.92
N GLU A 156 3.88 -22.29 -33.76
CA GLU A 156 2.45 -22.57 -33.57
C GLU A 156 1.62 -21.28 -33.63
N GLN A 157 2.12 -20.20 -33.03
CA GLN A 157 1.50 -18.88 -33.10
C GLN A 157 1.46 -18.35 -34.54
N GLU A 158 2.53 -18.53 -35.32
CA GLU A 158 2.57 -18.12 -36.73
C GLU A 158 1.63 -18.96 -37.61
N SER A 159 1.58 -20.29 -37.43
CA SER A 159 0.62 -21.15 -38.15
C SER A 159 -0.81 -20.70 -37.87
N ARG A 160 -1.14 -20.47 -36.59
CA ARG A 160 -2.46 -20.00 -36.17
C ARG A 160 -2.82 -18.63 -36.73
N ILE A 161 -1.85 -17.71 -36.88
CA ILE A 161 -2.06 -16.42 -37.55
C ILE A 161 -2.37 -16.65 -39.04
N ARG A 162 -1.60 -17.47 -39.74
CA ARG A 162 -1.81 -17.79 -41.16
C ARG A 162 -3.16 -18.48 -41.42
N GLU A 163 -3.59 -19.36 -40.53
CA GLU A 163 -4.91 -20.01 -40.56
C GLU A 163 -6.05 -18.99 -40.38
N LEU A 164 -5.94 -18.12 -39.36
CA LEU A 164 -6.91 -17.05 -39.09
C LEU A 164 -6.97 -16.03 -40.25
N GLU A 165 -5.87 -15.74 -40.94
CA GLU A 165 -5.90 -14.91 -42.15
C GLU A 165 -6.71 -15.54 -43.29
N VAL A 166 -6.61 -16.85 -43.49
CA VAL A 166 -7.37 -17.60 -44.50
C VAL A 166 -8.86 -17.63 -44.14
N GLU A 167 -9.21 -17.91 -42.89
CA GLU A 167 -10.59 -17.85 -42.40
C GLU A 167 -11.17 -16.44 -42.56
N LEU A 168 -10.46 -15.41 -42.11
CA LEU A 168 -10.87 -14.01 -42.21
C LEU A 168 -11.09 -13.59 -43.68
N ARG A 169 -10.29 -14.12 -44.61
CA ARG A 169 -10.46 -13.90 -46.07
C ARG A 169 -11.72 -14.60 -46.60
N ALA A 170 -11.98 -15.84 -46.18
CA ALA A 170 -13.20 -16.56 -46.55
C ALA A 170 -14.48 -15.86 -46.02
N VAL A 171 -14.51 -15.48 -44.74
CA VAL A 171 -15.63 -14.77 -44.11
C VAL A 171 -15.86 -13.39 -44.75
N LYS A 172 -14.79 -12.66 -45.10
CA LYS A 172 -14.90 -11.40 -45.86
C LYS A 172 -15.54 -11.60 -47.23
N ASN A 173 -15.13 -12.63 -47.99
CA ASN A 173 -15.70 -12.96 -49.28
C ASN A 173 -17.19 -13.36 -49.17
N GLU A 174 -17.56 -14.14 -48.15
CA GLU A 174 -18.94 -14.54 -47.92
C GLU A 174 -19.83 -13.35 -47.52
N ARG A 175 -19.34 -12.47 -46.65
CA ARG A 175 -19.99 -11.20 -46.28
C ARG A 175 -20.21 -10.33 -47.53
N GLU A 176 -19.25 -10.28 -48.44
CA GLU A 176 -19.41 -9.50 -49.67
C GLU A 176 -20.45 -10.13 -50.61
N ARG A 177 -20.46 -11.46 -50.77
CA ARG A 177 -21.51 -12.17 -51.55
C ARG A 177 -22.90 -11.90 -50.98
N LYS A 178 -23.10 -12.07 -49.67
CA LYS A 178 -24.35 -11.76 -48.98
C LYS A 178 -24.76 -10.29 -49.15
N ALA A 179 -23.81 -9.35 -49.11
CA ALA A 179 -24.09 -7.93 -49.37
C ALA A 179 -24.48 -7.65 -50.84
N ARG A 180 -23.88 -8.33 -51.82
CA ARG A 180 -24.26 -8.26 -53.24
C ARG A 180 -25.67 -8.83 -53.48
N GLU A 181 -26.00 -9.93 -52.83
CA GLU A 181 -27.33 -10.57 -52.88
C GLU A 181 -28.41 -9.70 -52.23
N LEU A 182 -28.15 -9.14 -51.03
CA LEU A 182 -29.03 -8.16 -50.40
C LEU A 182 -29.27 -6.92 -51.28
N LYS A 183 -28.22 -6.36 -51.90
CA LYS A 183 -28.36 -5.25 -52.87
C LYS A 183 -29.20 -5.63 -54.10
N ARG A 184 -29.16 -6.90 -54.55
CA ARG A 184 -30.00 -7.40 -55.65
C ARG A 184 -31.46 -7.58 -55.22
N LEU A 185 -31.70 -8.06 -54.01
CA LEU A 185 -33.05 -8.23 -53.44
C LEU A 185 -33.69 -6.87 -53.14
N GLY A 186 -32.95 -5.92 -52.56
CA GLY A 186 -33.39 -4.54 -52.34
C GLY A 186 -33.92 -3.89 -53.62
N ARG A 187 -33.14 -3.91 -54.71
CA ARG A 187 -33.58 -3.38 -56.01
C ARG A 187 -34.79 -4.09 -56.62
N ARG A 188 -35.07 -5.35 -56.24
CA ARG A 188 -36.31 -6.05 -56.65
C ARG A 188 -37.51 -5.57 -55.83
N LEU A 189 -37.35 -5.41 -54.52
CA LEU A 189 -38.38 -4.87 -53.64
C LEU A 189 -38.71 -3.41 -54.00
N GLU A 190 -37.70 -2.58 -54.22
CA GLU A 190 -37.79 -1.20 -54.70
C GLU A 190 -38.58 -1.11 -56.02
N LYS A 191 -38.28 -1.97 -57.00
CA LYS A 191 -39.05 -2.02 -58.26
C LYS A 191 -40.52 -2.42 -58.04
N VAL A 192 -40.78 -3.41 -57.19
CA VAL A 192 -42.17 -3.86 -56.89
C VAL A 192 -42.94 -2.76 -56.15
N LEU A 193 -42.31 -2.12 -55.17
CA LEU A 193 -42.88 -1.01 -54.40
C LEU A 193 -43.24 0.15 -55.34
N GLY A 194 -42.32 0.58 -56.21
CA GLY A 194 -42.57 1.65 -57.20
C GLY A 194 -43.65 1.30 -58.24
N THR A 195 -43.88 0.02 -58.56
CA THR A 195 -45.03 -0.38 -59.39
C THR A 195 -46.35 -0.38 -58.62
N VAL A 196 -46.35 -0.74 -57.33
CA VAL A 196 -47.54 -0.68 -56.47
C VAL A 196 -47.91 0.77 -56.17
N GLU A 197 -46.92 1.62 -55.91
CA GLU A 197 -47.07 3.07 -55.76
C GLU A 197 -47.70 3.69 -57.00
N ARG A 198 -47.12 3.47 -58.20
CA ARG A 198 -47.70 3.99 -59.45
C ARG A 198 -49.09 3.45 -59.77
N GLY A 199 -49.42 2.21 -59.40
CA GLY A 199 -50.79 1.70 -59.53
C GLY A 199 -51.76 2.44 -58.61
N ILE A 200 -51.46 2.49 -57.31
CA ILE A 200 -52.35 3.06 -56.28
C ILE A 200 -52.53 4.58 -56.43
N TYR A 201 -51.52 5.30 -56.94
CA TYR A 201 -51.59 6.76 -57.14
C TYR A 201 -52.01 7.15 -58.57
N GLY A 202 -51.54 6.46 -59.62
CA GLY A 202 -51.87 6.80 -61.01
C GLY A 202 -53.35 6.58 -61.35
N GLU A 203 -53.97 5.50 -60.84
CA GLU A 203 -55.39 5.19 -61.06
C GLU A 203 -56.35 6.16 -60.33
N ARG A 204 -55.83 7.21 -59.68
CA ARG A 204 -56.59 8.36 -59.15
C ARG A 204 -56.49 9.62 -60.01
N ASP A 205 -55.43 9.77 -60.79
CA ASP A 205 -55.19 10.95 -61.63
C ASP A 205 -55.92 10.83 -62.98
N ASP A 206 -56.14 9.61 -63.49
CA ASP A 206 -56.86 9.32 -64.74
C ASP A 206 -58.42 9.43 -64.63
N LEU A 207 -58.95 10.00 -63.53
CA LEU A 207 -60.39 10.12 -63.24
C LEU A 207 -60.89 11.57 -63.02
N GLY A 208 -60.12 12.56 -63.48
CA GLY A 208 -60.44 14.00 -63.43
C GLY A 208 -60.58 14.66 -64.79
#